data_AF-A0A0E2DA38-F1
#
_entry.id   AF-A0A0E2DA38-F1
#
_cell.length_a   1.000
_cell.length_b   1.000
_cell.length_c   1.000
_cell.angle_alpha   90.00
_cell.angle_beta   90.00
_cell.angle_gamma   90.00
#
_symmetry.space_group_name_H-M   'P 1'
#
loop_
_entity.id
_entity.type
_entity.pdbx_description
1 polymer ?
#
loop_
_entity_poly.entity_id
_entity_poly.type
_entity_poly.pdbx_seq_one_letter_code
_entity_poly.pdbx_strand_id
1 'polypeptide(L)'
;MIDDSVFIQENVIIIMNFMQTKGVIILVPLLLPFFIGSLILSIGLKLQNVISKIPMVVFLIAIFAGIPGAVIINKIFLYKGPIVSLIILGTFAIGQAWIGLEIILRKNNK
;
A
#
# COMPACT_ATOMS: atom_id res chain seq x y z
N MET A 1 20.27 16.64 -34.49
CA MET A 1 19.11 16.44 -33.60
C MET A 1 18.96 14.95 -33.28
N ILE A 2 19.93 14.37 -32.59
CA ILE A 2 19.91 12.97 -32.10
C ILE A 2 20.48 12.91 -30.67
N ASP A 3 21.33 13.86 -30.27
CA ASP A 3 22.00 13.82 -28.96
C ASP A 3 21.08 14.06 -27.76
N ASP A 4 20.27 15.13 -27.75
CA ASP A 4 19.48 15.48 -26.56
C ASP A 4 18.47 14.40 -26.16
N SER A 5 17.90 13.68 -27.13
CA SER A 5 16.92 12.61 -26.88
C SER A 5 17.53 11.37 -26.23
N VAL A 6 18.79 11.04 -26.53
CA VAL A 6 19.48 9.86 -25.97
C VAL A 6 19.89 10.15 -24.52
N PHE A 7 20.41 11.34 -24.25
CA PHE A 7 20.75 11.79 -22.89
C PHE A 7 19.51 11.89 -21.97
N ILE A 8 18.35 12.30 -22.51
CA ILE A 8 17.10 12.32 -21.73
C ILE A 8 16.64 10.89 -21.40
N GLN A 9 16.73 9.94 -22.34
CA GLN A 9 16.36 8.55 -22.07
C GLN A 9 17.25 7.92 -21.00
N GLU A 10 18.57 8.15 -21.07
CA GLU A 10 19.52 7.63 -20.10
C GLU A 10 19.29 8.22 -18.69
N ASN A 11 19.02 9.52 -18.60
CA ASN A 11 18.65 10.17 -17.33
C ASN A 11 17.34 9.63 -16.74
N VAL A 12 16.34 9.36 -17.57
CA VAL A 12 15.07 8.76 -17.12
C VAL A 12 15.30 7.34 -16.59
N ILE A 13 16.14 6.54 -17.24
CA ILE A 13 16.50 5.18 -16.79
C ILE A 13 17.22 5.22 -15.45
N ILE A 14 18.13 6.17 -15.25
CA ILE A 14 18.85 6.34 -13.98
C ILE A 14 17.87 6.67 -12.84
N ILE A 15 16.94 7.60 -13.08
CA ILE A 15 15.92 7.97 -12.07
C ILE A 15 14.97 6.80 -11.80
N MET A 16 14.52 6.09 -12.83
CA MET A 16 13.68 4.89 -12.66
C MET A 16 14.38 3.82 -11.84
N ASN A 17 15.65 3.53 -12.15
CA ASN A 17 16.42 2.53 -11.43
C ASN A 17 16.65 2.96 -9.98
N PHE A 18 16.91 4.24 -9.73
CA PHE A 18 17.01 4.80 -8.37
C PHE A 18 15.68 4.65 -7.61
N MET A 19 14.55 5.00 -8.22
CA MET A 19 13.22 4.86 -7.61
C MET A 19 12.82 3.40 -7.34
N GLN A 20 13.33 2.44 -8.13
CA GLN A 20 13.04 1.01 -7.97
C GLN A 20 14.00 0.29 -7.01
N THR A 21 15.18 0.84 -6.77
CA THR A 21 16.21 0.22 -5.90
C THR A 21 16.37 0.99 -4.58
N LYS A 22 17.29 1.96 -4.54
CA LYS A 22 17.68 2.68 -3.31
C LYS A 22 16.57 3.58 -2.77
N GLY A 23 15.77 4.17 -3.66
CA GLY A 23 14.61 4.99 -3.29
C GLY A 23 13.54 4.21 -2.53
N VAL A 24 13.28 2.95 -2.91
CA VAL A 24 12.32 2.08 -2.20
C VAL A 24 12.78 1.79 -0.78
N ILE A 25 14.09 1.55 -0.58
CA ILE A 25 14.65 1.26 0.75
C ILE A 25 14.37 2.40 1.73
N ILE A 26 14.42 3.66 1.26
CA ILE A 26 14.08 4.84 2.07
C ILE A 26 12.57 4.93 2.32
N LEU A 27 11.74 4.44 1.40
CA LEU A 27 10.27 4.46 1.53
C LEU A 27 9.75 3.43 2.55
N VAL A 28 10.40 2.28 2.68
CA VAL A 28 9.97 1.18 3.58
C VAL A 28 9.72 1.65 5.03
N PRO A 29 10.64 2.36 5.71
CA PRO A 29 10.40 2.84 7.08
C PRO A 29 9.30 3.90 7.17
N LEU A 30 8.93 4.56 6.06
CA LEU A 30 7.80 5.49 5.98
C LEU A 30 6.47 4.77 5.75
N LEU A 31 6.48 3.67 5.00
CA LEU A 31 5.30 2.86 4.72
C LEU A 31 4.84 2.07 5.95
N LEU A 32 5.76 1.53 6.75
CA LEU A 32 5.44 0.81 7.99
C LEU A 32 4.50 1.57 8.95
N PRO A 33 4.83 2.81 9.39
CA PRO A 33 3.95 3.58 10.25
C PRO A 33 2.64 3.96 9.56
N PHE A 34 2.62 4.09 8.23
CA PHE A 34 1.38 4.28 7.48
C PHE A 34 0.44 3.06 7.56
N PHE A 35 0.98 1.84 7.40
CA PHE A 35 0.22 0.60 7.57
C PHE A 35 -0.33 0.44 8.99
N ILE A 36 0.53 0.65 9.99
CA ILE A 36 0.17 0.50 11.40
C ILE A 36 -0.82 1.59 11.83
N GLY A 37 -0.55 2.84 11.47
CA GLY A 37 -1.39 4.00 11.81
C GLY A 37 -2.79 3.86 11.23
N SER A 38 -2.92 3.35 10.01
CA SER A 38 -4.21 3.05 9.38
C SER A 38 -5.01 1.98 10.10
N LEU A 39 -4.34 0.92 10.57
CA LEU A 39 -5.00 -0.12 11.36
C LEU A 39 -5.49 0.43 12.70
N ILE A 40 -4.64 1.21 13.39
CA ILE A 40 -5.01 1.87 14.64
C ILE A 40 -6.19 2.84 14.42
N LEU A 41 -6.14 3.65 13.37
CA LEU A 41 -7.20 4.57 12.98
C LEU A 41 -8.52 3.82 12.75
N SER A 42 -8.49 2.74 11.98
CA SER A 42 -9.67 1.93 11.72
C SER A 42 -10.27 1.33 12.99
N ILE A 43 -9.41 0.84 13.90
CA ILE A 43 -9.86 0.35 15.21
C ILE A 43 -10.49 1.48 16.03
N GLY A 44 -9.86 2.64 16.10
CA GLY A 44 -10.38 3.80 16.83
C GLY A 44 -11.74 4.28 16.31
N LEU A 45 -11.87 4.40 14.98
CA LEU A 45 -13.13 4.80 14.35
C LEU A 45 -14.24 3.76 14.56
N LYS A 46 -13.91 2.47 14.53
CA LYS A 46 -14.86 1.40 14.84
C LYS A 46 -15.30 1.45 16.30
N LEU A 47 -14.38 1.68 17.25
CA LEU A 47 -14.71 1.80 18.68
C LEU A 47 -15.66 2.97 18.95
N GLN A 48 -15.55 4.04 18.17
CA GLN A 48 -16.47 5.19 18.21
C GLN A 48 -17.77 4.95 17.40
N ASN A 49 -17.97 3.74 16.86
CA ASN A 49 -19.06 3.38 15.94
C ASN A 49 -19.19 4.35 14.75
N VAL A 50 -18.09 4.97 14.29
CA VAL A 50 -18.08 5.89 13.14
C VAL A 50 -18.03 5.11 11.83
N ILE A 51 -17.30 3.99 11.82
CA ILE A 51 -17.16 3.10 10.66
C ILE A 51 -17.55 1.67 11.02
N SER A 52 -17.82 0.85 10.01
CA SER A 52 -18.10 -0.57 10.09
C SER A 52 -16.84 -1.38 10.44
N LYS A 53 -17.03 -2.67 10.72
CA LYS A 53 -15.91 -3.60 10.99
C LYS A 53 -15.14 -3.97 9.71
N ILE A 54 -15.67 -3.67 8.53
CA ILE A 54 -15.13 -4.16 7.25
C ILE A 54 -13.71 -3.62 7.00
N PRO A 55 -13.44 -2.30 7.07
CA PRO A 55 -12.10 -1.77 6.81
C PRO A 55 -11.05 -2.32 7.78
N MET A 56 -11.42 -2.50 9.05
CA MET A 56 -10.54 -3.08 10.07
C MET A 56 -10.11 -4.51 9.70
N VAL A 57 -11.06 -5.33 9.25
CA VAL A 57 -10.78 -6.72 8.85
C VAL A 57 -9.91 -6.76 7.60
N VAL A 58 -10.18 -5.89 6.62
CA VAL A 58 -9.36 -5.78 5.40
C VAL A 58 -7.91 -5.45 5.76
N PHE A 59 -7.66 -4.51 6.67
CA PHE A 59 -6.29 -4.20 7.11
C PHE A 59 -5.64 -5.33 7.88
N LEU A 60 -6.37 -6.02 8.74
CA LEU A 60 -5.85 -7.19 9.47
C LEU A 60 -5.41 -8.29 8.50
N ILE A 61 -6.23 -8.60 7.49
CA ILE A 61 -5.89 -9.61 6.48
C ILE A 61 -4.67 -9.14 5.66
N ALA A 62 -4.65 -7.89 5.21
CA ALA A 62 -3.53 -7.37 4.42
C ALA A 62 -2.19 -7.44 5.18
N ILE A 63 -2.19 -7.13 6.49
CA ILE A 63 -0.98 -7.13 7.32
C ILE A 63 -0.59 -8.55 7.74
N PHE A 64 -1.52 -9.32 8.31
CA PHE A 64 -1.21 -10.61 8.94
C PHE A 64 -1.26 -11.81 7.99
N ALA A 65 -2.02 -11.74 6.90
CA ALA A 65 -2.03 -12.78 5.89
C ALA A 65 -1.23 -12.35 4.64
N GLY A 66 -1.38 -11.10 4.21
CA GLY A 66 -0.72 -10.57 3.02
C GLY A 66 0.81 -10.54 3.13
N ILE A 67 1.35 -9.91 4.18
CA ILE A 67 2.81 -9.78 4.34
C ILE A 67 3.48 -11.15 4.52
N PRO A 68 3.05 -12.05 5.44
CA PRO A 68 3.64 -13.37 5.55
C PRO A 68 3.43 -14.21 4.28
N GLY A 69 2.27 -14.11 3.63
CA GLY A 69 1.98 -14.77 2.36
C GLY A 69 2.96 -14.36 1.26
N ALA A 70 3.29 -13.08 1.15
CA ALA A 70 4.30 -12.60 0.21
C ALA A 70 5.69 -13.17 0.49
N VAL A 71 6.10 -13.25 1.77
CA VAL A 71 7.38 -13.85 2.17
C VAL A 71 7.42 -15.33 1.82
N ILE A 72 6.34 -16.06 2.08
CA ILE A 72 6.22 -17.50 1.77
C ILE A 72 6.27 -17.72 0.25
N ILE A 73 5.52 -16.96 -0.53
CA ILE A 73 5.50 -17.06 -2.00
C ILE A 73 6.88 -16.78 -2.59
N ASN A 74 7.58 -15.77 -2.08
CA ASN A 74 8.92 -15.43 -2.56
C ASN A 74 9.94 -16.53 -2.22
N LYS A 75 9.89 -17.09 -1.02
CA LYS A 75 10.86 -18.11 -0.56
C LYS A 75 10.58 -19.52 -1.07
N ILE A 76 9.32 -19.94 -1.12
CA ILE A 76 8.94 -21.33 -1.45
C ILE A 76 8.65 -21.47 -2.94
N PHE A 77 7.89 -20.54 -3.52
CA PHE A 77 7.48 -20.61 -4.93
C PHE A 77 8.45 -19.89 -5.88
N LEU A 78 9.55 -19.33 -5.36
CA LEU A 78 10.57 -18.58 -6.10
C LEU A 78 10.00 -17.43 -6.96
N TYR A 79 8.79 -16.98 -6.64
CA TYR A 79 8.12 -15.94 -7.39
C TYR A 79 8.67 -14.56 -6.99
N LYS A 80 9.26 -13.87 -7.96
CA LYS A 80 9.89 -12.54 -7.78
C LYS A 80 9.08 -11.39 -8.37
N GLY A 81 7.87 -11.67 -8.88
CA GLY A 81 7.04 -10.64 -9.51
C GLY A 81 6.42 -9.68 -8.50
N PRO A 82 6.15 -8.42 -8.90
CA PRO A 82 5.56 -7.41 -8.02
C PRO A 82 4.06 -7.62 -7.77
N ILE A 83 3.42 -8.57 -8.44
CA ILE A 83 1.96 -8.77 -8.41
C ILE A 83 1.45 -8.98 -6.99
N VAL A 84 2.14 -9.78 -6.17
CA VAL A 84 1.72 -10.04 -4.79
C VAL A 84 1.74 -8.75 -3.95
N SER A 85 2.82 -7.96 -4.08
CA SER A 85 2.93 -6.67 -3.41
C SER A 85 1.86 -5.68 -3.87
N LEU A 86 1.55 -5.65 -5.18
CA LEU A 86 0.49 -4.82 -5.74
C LEU A 86 -0.89 -5.23 -5.24
N ILE A 87 -1.17 -6.53 -5.10
CA ILE A 87 -2.44 -7.02 -4.54
C ILE A 87 -2.59 -6.58 -3.09
N ILE A 88 -1.53 -6.68 -2.29
CA ILE A 88 -1.54 -6.23 -0.88
C ILE A 88 -1.79 -4.72 -0.80
N LEU A 89 -1.08 -3.93 -1.61
CA LEU A 89 -1.25 -2.48 -1.68
C LEU A 89 -2.65 -2.07 -2.16
N GLY A 90 -3.17 -2.74 -3.19
CA GLY A 90 -4.52 -2.49 -3.70
C GLY A 90 -5.60 -2.82 -2.67
N THR A 91 -5.46 -3.95 -1.96
CA THR A 91 -6.36 -4.33 -0.87
C THR A 91 -6.35 -3.27 0.24
N PHE A 92 -5.16 -2.74 0.56
CA PHE A 92 -5.02 -1.69 1.55
C PHE A 92 -5.66 -0.37 1.10
N ALA A 93 -5.46 0.02 -0.16
CA ALA A 93 -6.07 1.21 -0.74
C ALA A 93 -7.60 1.13 -0.72
N ILE A 94 -8.18 -0.03 -1.01
CA ILE A 94 -9.63 -0.27 -0.91
C ILE A 94 -10.11 -0.05 0.52
N GLY A 95 -9.40 -0.56 1.53
CA GLY A 95 -9.75 -0.34 2.94
C GLY A 95 -9.75 1.14 3.33
N GLN A 96 -8.78 1.92 2.83
CA GLN A 96 -8.71 3.37 3.05
C GLN A 96 -9.86 4.11 2.37
N ALA A 97 -10.13 3.79 1.11
CA ALA A 97 -11.25 4.38 0.36
C ALA A 97 -12.59 4.08 1.05
N TRP A 98 -12.74 2.88 1.61
CA TRP A 98 -13.95 2.47 2.32
C TRP A 98 -14.19 3.29 3.60
N ILE A 99 -13.14 3.58 4.38
CA ILE A 99 -13.22 4.49 5.52
C ILE A 99 -13.72 5.87 5.08
N GLY A 100 -13.11 6.42 4.03
CA GLY A 100 -13.51 7.73 3.50
C GLY A 100 -14.98 7.75 3.07
N LEU A 101 -15.42 6.72 2.35
CA LEU A 101 -16.80 6.57 1.89
C LEU A 101 -17.79 6.51 3.07
N GLU A 102 -17.52 5.68 4.07
CA GLU A 102 -18.41 5.53 5.23
C GLU A 102 -18.52 6.83 6.03
N ILE A 103 -17.42 7.56 6.21
CA ILE A 103 -17.44 8.86 6.89
C ILE A 103 -18.33 9.87 6.13
N ILE A 104 -18.23 9.93 4.80
CA ILE A 104 -19.05 10.81 3.96
C ILE A 104 -20.53 10.43 4.06
N LEU A 105 -20.85 9.15 3.90
CA LEU A 105 -22.24 8.66 3.97
C LEU A 105 -22.87 8.96 5.33
N ARG A 106 -22.12 8.81 6.42
CA ARG A 106 -22.61 9.10 7.77
C ARG A 106 -22.80 10.60 8.04
N LYS A 107 -21.96 11.44 7.44
CA LYS A 107 -22.09 12.90 7.52
C LYS A 107 -23.35 13.39 6.79
N ASN A 108 -23.68 12.81 5.63
CA ASN A 108 -24.85 13.21 4.84
C ASN A 108 -26.19 12.72 5.42
N ASN A 109 -26.16 11.73 6.30
CA ASN A 109 -27.34 11.18 6.98
C ASN A 109 -27.63 11.81 8.35
N LYS A 110 -26.86 12.85 8.74
CA LYS A 110 -27.09 13.66 9.94
C LYS A 110 -27.48 15.08 9.53
#